data_AF-A0A2V9HHL1-F1
#
_entry.id   AF-A0A2V9HHL1-F1
#
_cell.length_a   1.000
_cell.length_b   1.000
_cell.length_c   1.000
_cell.angle_alpha   90.00
_cell.angle_beta   90.00
_cell.angle_gamma   90.00
#
_symmetry.space_group_name_H-M   'P 1'
#
loop_
_entity.id
_entity.type
_entity.pdbx_description
1 polymer ?
#
loop_
_entity_poly.entity_id
_entity_poly.type
_entity_poly.pdbx_seq_one_letter_code
_entity_poly.pdbx_strand_id
1 'polypeptide(L)'
;MSLVLAAVAFPQNPPAQGSGGDEESRLPGTWRGDSLCAEKGTSCHDEIAVYRIASIPGKRGYLMVTGGKVVDGKEIVVGTGEWRYDTAKHTLTVELPRGVITLKVDGDKLEDVFILPDKTVLRRITLKKSG
;
A
#
# COMPACT_ATOMS: atom_id res chain seq x y z
N MET A 1 12.89 -10.70 63.04
CA MET A 1 11.78 -10.77 62.07
C MET A 1 12.18 -9.86 60.90
N SER A 2 12.79 -10.40 59.84
CA SER A 2 13.21 -9.62 58.68
C SER A 2 12.28 -9.96 57.51
N LEU A 3 11.51 -8.96 57.06
CA LEU A 3 10.74 -9.03 55.83
C LEU A 3 11.65 -8.63 54.66
N VAL A 4 11.90 -9.56 53.76
CA VAL A 4 12.55 -9.29 52.46
C VAL A 4 11.43 -8.96 51.47
N LEU A 5 11.36 -7.70 51.03
CA LEU A 5 10.52 -7.33 49.88
C LEU A 5 11.19 -7.86 48.61
N ALA A 6 10.54 -8.82 47.94
CA ALA A 6 10.89 -9.19 46.58
C ALA A 6 10.23 -8.20 45.62
N ALA A 7 11.03 -7.38 44.94
CA ALA A 7 10.56 -6.56 43.83
C ALA A 7 10.39 -7.46 42.60
N VAL A 8 9.15 -7.64 42.15
CA VAL A 8 8.84 -8.26 40.86
C VAL A 8 9.15 -7.26 39.75
N ALA A 9 10.21 -7.52 38.98
CA ALA A 9 10.51 -6.78 37.77
C ALA A 9 9.54 -7.23 36.66
N PHE A 10 8.58 -6.37 36.31
CA PHE A 10 7.79 -6.55 35.10
C PHE A 10 8.67 -6.24 33.89
N PRO A 11 8.73 -7.10 32.85
CA PRO A 11 9.40 -6.75 31.61
C PRO A 11 8.66 -5.58 30.96
N GLN A 12 9.29 -4.41 30.95
CA GLN A 12 8.82 -3.28 30.15
C GLN A 12 9.15 -3.60 28.70
N ASN A 13 8.16 -4.11 27.96
CA ASN A 13 8.26 -4.13 26.50
C ASN A 13 8.42 -2.66 26.04
N PRO A 14 9.45 -2.33 25.25
CA PRO A 14 9.58 -0.97 24.74
C PRO A 14 8.36 -0.66 23.87
N PRO A 15 7.81 0.57 23.94
CA PRO A 15 6.81 0.99 22.98
C PRO A 15 7.43 0.90 21.58
N ALA A 16 6.74 0.25 20.65
CA ALA A 16 7.09 0.26 19.23
C ALA A 16 6.94 1.70 18.70
N GLN A 17 7.95 2.53 18.91
CA GLN A 17 8.04 3.88 18.39
C GLN A 17 8.96 3.88 17.16
N GLY A 18 8.37 4.19 15.99
CA GLY A 18 9.07 4.97 14.97
C GLY A 18 9.59 4.25 13.73
N SER A 19 8.75 3.54 12.96
CA SER A 19 9.14 3.12 11.59
C SER A 19 8.12 3.46 10.50
N GLY A 20 6.82 3.55 10.83
CA GLY A 20 5.78 3.80 9.82
C GLY A 20 5.78 5.20 9.23
N GLY A 21 6.11 6.23 10.01
CA GLY A 21 6.20 7.61 9.50
C GLY A 21 7.37 7.82 8.54
N ASP A 22 8.46 7.07 8.74
CA ASP A 22 9.62 7.10 7.86
C ASP A 22 9.31 6.38 6.54
N GLU A 23 8.59 5.26 6.59
CA GLU A 23 8.18 4.55 5.38
C GLU A 23 7.20 5.33 4.51
N GLU A 24 6.21 6.00 5.13
CA GLU A 24 5.31 6.92 4.41
C GLU A 24 6.10 7.96 3.61
N SER A 25 7.14 8.54 4.23
CA SER A 25 7.99 9.56 3.59
C SER A 25 8.83 9.01 2.43
N ARG A 26 9.05 7.70 2.37
CA ARG A 26 9.76 7.00 1.30
C ARG A 26 8.86 6.53 0.16
N LEU A 27 7.53 6.56 0.30
CA LEU A 27 6.61 6.14 -0.76
C LEU A 27 6.57 7.05 -2.00
N PRO A 28 6.73 8.38 -1.91
CA PRO A 28 6.70 9.24 -3.08
C PRO A 28 7.69 8.81 -4.16
N GLY A 29 7.25 8.83 -5.41
CA GLY A 29 8.01 8.36 -6.57
C GLY A 29 7.16 7.62 -7.58
N THR A 30 7.83 7.04 -8.56
CA THR A 30 7.18 6.22 -9.60
C THR A 30 7.37 4.74 -9.29
N TRP A 31 6.29 3.98 -9.39
CA TRP A 31 6.22 2.55 -9.15
C TRP A 31 5.68 1.86 -10.39
N ARG A 32 6.28 0.75 -10.79
CA ARG A 32 5.91 0.05 -12.02
C ARG A 32 6.01 -1.47 -11.86
N GLY A 33 5.10 -2.19 -12.49
CA GLY A 33 5.16 -3.65 -12.55
C GLY A 33 3.86 -4.25 -13.05
N ASP A 34 3.64 -5.51 -12.69
CA ASP A 34 2.56 -6.32 -13.25
C ASP A 34 1.24 -6.10 -12.50
N SER A 35 0.15 -6.07 -13.26
CA SER A 35 -1.23 -6.13 -12.78
C SER A 35 -1.93 -7.28 -13.49
N LEU A 36 -2.00 -8.43 -12.82
CA LEU A 36 -2.46 -9.69 -13.38
C LEU A 36 -3.89 -10.00 -12.95
N CYS A 37 -4.72 -10.43 -13.88
CA CYS A 37 -6.09 -10.84 -13.63
C CYS A 37 -6.12 -12.16 -12.87
N ALA A 38 -6.85 -12.20 -11.77
CA ALA A 38 -6.96 -13.41 -10.94
C ALA A 38 -8.18 -14.27 -11.32
N GLU A 39 -9.22 -13.65 -11.90
CA GLU A 39 -10.43 -14.33 -12.32
C GLU A 39 -10.46 -14.55 -13.84
N LYS A 40 -10.62 -15.81 -14.26
CA LYS A 40 -10.71 -16.21 -15.67
C LYS A 40 -12.13 -15.98 -16.20
N GLY A 41 -12.25 -15.52 -17.45
CA GLY A 41 -13.55 -15.34 -18.13
C GLY A 41 -14.17 -13.95 -17.98
N THR A 42 -13.47 -13.02 -17.32
CA THR A 42 -13.83 -11.59 -17.30
C THR A 42 -13.18 -10.85 -18.48
N SER A 43 -13.60 -9.62 -18.75
CA SER A 43 -12.91 -8.69 -19.68
C SER A 43 -11.60 -8.12 -19.10
N CYS A 44 -11.09 -8.72 -18.02
CA CYS A 44 -9.84 -8.34 -17.42
C CYS A 44 -8.69 -8.80 -18.32
N HIS A 45 -7.75 -7.89 -18.58
CA HIS A 45 -6.52 -8.19 -19.28
C HIS A 45 -5.33 -7.90 -18.37
N ASP A 46 -4.33 -8.77 -18.43
CA ASP A 46 -3.04 -8.52 -17.79
C ASP A 46 -2.43 -7.26 -18.39
N GLU A 47 -1.89 -6.41 -17.53
CA GLU A 47 -1.35 -5.13 -17.93
C GLU A 47 -0.16 -4.73 -17.06
N ILE A 48 0.67 -3.82 -17.58
CA ILE A 48 1.71 -3.18 -16.78
C ILE A 48 1.09 -1.95 -16.13
N ALA A 49 1.09 -1.92 -14.81
CA ALA A 49 0.63 -0.79 -14.00
C ALA A 49 1.76 0.20 -13.72
N VAL A 50 1.42 1.48 -13.70
CA VAL A 50 2.33 2.57 -13.31
C VAL A 50 1.64 3.45 -12.29
N TYR A 51 2.24 3.61 -11.12
CA TYR A 51 1.70 4.40 -10.01
C TYR A 51 2.67 5.53 -9.72
N ARG A 52 2.19 6.78 -9.78
CA ARG A 52 2.93 7.95 -9.29
C ARG A 52 2.36 8.34 -7.95
N ILE A 53 3.18 8.26 -6.92
CA ILE A 53 2.80 8.57 -5.54
C ILE A 53 3.45 9.89 -5.15
N ALA A 54 2.68 10.78 -4.55
CA ALA A 54 3.14 12.07 -4.04
C ALA A 54 2.61 12.34 -2.64
N SER A 55 3.42 12.99 -1.81
CA SER A 55 2.98 13.48 -0.49
C SER A 55 1.95 14.59 -0.65
N ILE A 56 0.98 14.64 0.27
CA ILE A 56 0.03 15.76 0.37
C ILE A 56 0.52 16.69 1.49
N PRO A 57 0.91 17.95 1.17
CA PRO A 57 1.39 18.89 2.18
C PRO A 57 0.39 19.07 3.32
N GLY A 58 0.86 18.92 4.56
CA GLY A 58 0.03 19.10 5.76
C GLY A 58 -0.96 17.95 6.07
N LYS A 59 -0.97 16.86 5.29
CA LYS A 59 -1.92 15.74 5.46
C LYS A 59 -1.20 14.40 5.60
N ARG A 60 -0.65 14.13 6.79
CA ARG A 60 -0.03 12.84 7.11
C ARG A 60 -1.05 11.70 7.10
N GLY A 61 -0.60 10.50 6.75
CA GLY A 61 -1.44 9.32 6.59
C GLY A 61 -2.22 9.30 5.28
N TYR A 62 -1.96 10.25 4.37
CA TYR A 62 -2.60 10.31 3.06
C TYR A 62 -1.59 10.69 1.98
N LEU A 63 -1.67 9.98 0.85
CA LEU A 63 -0.84 10.20 -0.32
C LEU A 63 -1.72 10.42 -1.55
N MET A 64 -1.27 11.27 -2.46
CA MET A 64 -1.88 11.39 -3.77
C MET A 64 -1.30 10.29 -4.67
N VAL A 65 -2.17 9.47 -5.26
CA VAL A 65 -1.76 8.39 -6.16
C VAL A 65 -2.41 8.60 -7.51
N THR A 66 -1.59 8.70 -8.55
CA THR A 66 -2.02 8.64 -9.95
C THR A 66 -1.70 7.27 -10.50
N GLY A 67 -2.75 6.47 -10.73
CA GLY A 67 -2.67 5.15 -11.34
C GLY A 67 -2.80 5.24 -12.86
N GLY A 68 -1.97 4.48 -13.55
CA GLY A 68 -1.95 4.34 -14.99
C GLY A 68 -1.64 2.90 -15.41
N LYS A 69 -1.78 2.65 -16.70
CA LYS A 69 -1.42 1.39 -17.34
C LYS A 69 -0.62 1.64 -18.60
N VAL A 70 0.11 0.64 -19.08
CA VAL A 70 0.81 0.72 -20.37
C VAL A 70 0.05 -0.05 -21.43
N VAL A 71 -0.27 0.62 -22.53
CA VAL A 71 -0.91 0.07 -23.73
C VAL A 71 -0.03 0.45 -24.92
N ASP A 72 0.37 -0.53 -25.71
CA ASP A 72 1.24 -0.33 -26.89
C ASP A 72 2.50 0.50 -26.60
N GLY A 73 3.14 0.22 -25.47
CA GLY A 73 4.35 0.91 -25.03
C GLY A 73 4.12 2.34 -24.49
N LYS A 74 2.88 2.83 -24.49
CA LYS A 74 2.51 4.16 -23.98
C LYS A 74 1.78 4.06 -22.66
N GLU A 75 2.13 4.94 -21.74
CA GLU A 75 1.42 5.03 -20.48
C GLU A 75 0.13 5.85 -20.64
N ILE A 76 -0.97 5.31 -20.14
CA ILE A 76 -2.30 5.91 -20.10
C ILE A 76 -2.71 6.05 -18.64
N VAL A 77 -3.03 7.28 -18.22
CA VAL A 77 -3.56 7.56 -16.89
C VAL A 77 -4.98 7.01 -16.78
N VAL A 78 -5.25 6.25 -15.73
CA VAL A 78 -6.56 5.66 -15.43
C VAL A 78 -7.31 6.47 -14.38
N GLY A 79 -6.58 7.07 -13.42
CA GLY A 79 -7.20 7.93 -12.43
C GLY A 79 -6.20 8.46 -11.40
N THR A 80 -6.66 9.42 -10.63
CA THR A 80 -5.90 10.05 -9.54
C THR A 80 -6.80 10.16 -8.32
N GLY A 81 -6.27 9.91 -7.12
CA GLY A 81 -7.02 10.06 -5.89
C GLY A 81 -6.15 10.07 -4.65
N GLU A 82 -6.75 10.47 -3.53
CA GLU A 82 -6.13 10.38 -2.22
C GLU A 82 -6.27 8.96 -1.67
N TRP A 83 -5.15 8.37 -1.25
CA TRP A 83 -5.10 7.03 -0.69
C TRP A 83 -4.65 7.14 0.77
N ARG A 84 -5.27 6.35 1.64
CA ARG A 84 -4.97 6.34 3.06
C ARG A 84 -3.82 5.39 3.34
N TYR A 85 -2.77 5.88 3.97
CA TYR A 85 -1.67 5.07 4.47
C TYR A 85 -1.92 4.67 5.93
N ASP A 86 -1.87 3.38 6.21
CA ASP A 86 -1.95 2.80 7.55
C ASP A 86 -0.54 2.41 7.99
N THR A 87 0.04 3.21 8.88
CA THR A 87 1.41 3.03 9.38
C THR A 87 1.59 1.74 10.18
N ALA A 88 0.54 1.23 10.82
CA ALA A 88 0.61 0.01 11.61
C ALA A 88 0.57 -1.25 10.72
N LYS A 89 -0.13 -1.16 9.60
CA LYS A 89 -0.28 -2.27 8.64
C LYS A 89 0.70 -2.20 7.48
N HIS A 90 1.40 -1.08 7.31
CA HIS A 90 2.25 -0.81 6.15
C HIS A 90 1.45 -0.94 4.85
N THR A 91 0.24 -0.35 4.80
CA THR A 91 -0.66 -0.45 3.66
C THR A 91 -1.16 0.89 3.15
N LEU A 92 -1.25 1.05 1.83
CA LEU A 92 -1.88 2.16 1.14
C LEU A 92 -3.20 1.70 0.51
N THR A 93 -4.32 2.28 0.93
CA THR A 93 -5.67 1.82 0.53
C THR A 93 -6.48 2.93 -0.13
N VAL A 94 -7.26 2.55 -1.14
CA VAL A 94 -8.35 3.37 -1.69
C VAL A 94 -9.62 2.55 -1.84
N GLU A 95 -10.75 3.20 -1.54
CA GLU A 95 -12.07 2.67 -1.83
C GLU A 95 -12.59 3.31 -3.12
N LEU A 96 -13.01 2.48 -4.07
CA LEU A 96 -13.59 2.88 -5.34
C LEU A 96 -15.03 2.37 -5.40
N PRO A 97 -15.93 2.97 -6.21
CA PRO A 97 -17.29 2.45 -6.37
C PRO A 97 -17.36 0.96 -6.77
N ARG A 98 -16.32 0.48 -7.45
CA ARG A 98 -16.17 -0.88 -7.96
C ARG A 98 -15.34 -1.81 -7.07
N GLY A 99 -14.97 -1.39 -5.86
CA GLY A 99 -14.22 -2.23 -4.91
C GLY A 99 -13.06 -1.51 -4.23
N VAL A 100 -12.17 -2.27 -3.60
CA VAL A 100 -11.09 -1.75 -2.76
C VAL A 100 -9.73 -2.23 -3.27
N ILE A 101 -8.76 -1.33 -3.27
CA ILE A 101 -7.37 -1.61 -3.61
C ILE A 101 -6.52 -1.39 -2.35
N THR A 102 -5.64 -2.32 -1.97
CA THR A 102 -4.82 -2.27 -0.75
C THR A 102 -3.38 -2.71 -0.98
N LEU A 103 -2.52 -1.76 -1.30
CA LEU A 103 -1.09 -2.00 -1.52
C LEU A 103 -0.38 -2.20 -0.19
N LYS A 104 0.21 -3.38 0.02
CA LYS A 104 1.20 -3.61 1.08
C LYS A 104 2.55 -3.08 0.63
N VAL A 105 3.20 -2.35 1.53
CA VAL A 105 4.52 -1.75 1.33
C VAL A 105 5.58 -2.65 1.96
N ASP A 106 6.62 -2.96 1.20
CA ASP A 106 7.82 -3.65 1.67
C ASP A 106 9.04 -3.07 0.96
N GLY A 107 9.64 -2.04 1.56
CA GLY A 107 10.80 -1.36 0.99
C GLY A 107 10.52 -0.73 -0.38
N ASP A 108 11.14 -1.27 -1.43
CA ASP A 108 10.98 -0.85 -2.82
C ASP A 108 9.97 -1.69 -3.61
N LYS A 109 9.17 -2.51 -2.91
CA LYS A 109 8.12 -3.36 -3.47
C LYS A 109 6.73 -2.95 -2.95
N LEU A 110 5.74 -2.97 -3.83
CA LEU A 110 4.32 -2.94 -3.49
C LEU A 110 3.67 -4.24 -3.95
N GLU A 111 2.88 -4.86 -3.10
CA GLU A 111 2.07 -6.03 -3.42
C GLU A 111 0.62 -5.79 -3.04
N ASP A 112 -0.32 -6.23 -3.86
CA ASP A 112 -1.72 -5.85 -3.68
C ASP A 112 -2.70 -6.82 -4.33
N VAL A 113 -3.95 -6.65 -3.91
CA VAL A 113 -5.15 -7.28 -4.40
C VAL A 113 -6.24 -6.23 -4.60
N PHE A 114 -6.80 -6.15 -5.81
CA PHE A 114 -8.04 -5.42 -6.03
C PHE A 114 -9.21 -6.38 -5.79
N ILE A 115 -10.02 -6.08 -4.77
CA ILE A 115 -11.19 -6.85 -4.36
C ILE A 115 -12.48 -6.12 -4.77
N LEU A 116 -13.37 -6.81 -5.46
CA LEU A 116 -14.72 -6.33 -5.84
C LEU A 116 -15.68 -6.31 -4.64
N PRO A 117 -16.85 -5.65 -4.73
CA PRO A 117 -17.81 -5.57 -3.63
C PRO A 117 -18.34 -6.94 -3.16
N ASP A 118 -18.40 -7.92 -4.06
CA ASP A 118 -18.78 -9.32 -3.77
C ASP A 118 -17.64 -10.15 -3.15
N LYS A 119 -16.49 -9.50 -2.86
CA LYS A 119 -15.25 -10.06 -2.33
C LYS A 119 -14.43 -10.87 -3.33
N THR A 120 -14.81 -10.85 -4.61
CA THR A 120 -14.03 -11.48 -5.67
C THR A 120 -12.69 -10.75 -5.85
N VAL A 121 -11.61 -11.51 -5.92
CA VAL A 121 -10.28 -10.97 -6.24
C VAL A 121 -10.21 -10.75 -7.74
N LEU A 122 -10.29 -9.50 -8.18
CA LEU A 122 -10.24 -9.15 -9.60
C LEU A 122 -8.83 -9.31 -10.16
N ARG A 123 -7.83 -8.78 -9.42
CA ARG A 123 -6.44 -8.76 -9.86
C ARG A 123 -5.46 -8.70 -8.71
N ARG A 124 -4.23 -9.13 -8.99
CA ARG A 124 -3.07 -8.99 -8.13
C ARG A 124 -2.08 -8.04 -8.77
N ILE A 125 -1.56 -7.10 -8.00
CA ILE A 125 -0.64 -6.09 -8.50
C ILE A 125 0.69 -6.25 -7.76
N THR A 126 1.80 -6.20 -8.50
CA THR A 126 3.15 -6.17 -7.95
C THR A 126 3.92 -5.06 -8.62
N LEU A 127 4.33 -4.06 -7.85
CA LEU A 127 5.07 -2.90 -8.36
C LEU A 127 6.44 -2.86 -7.70
N LYS A 128 7.43 -2.35 -8.42
CA LYS A 128 8.72 -1.94 -7.88
C LYS A 128 8.92 -0.44 -8.05
N LYS A 129 9.60 0.16 -7.08
CA LYS A 129 9.98 1.56 -7.18
C LYS A 129 10.99 1.73 -8.31
N SER A 130 10.73 2.67 -9.20
CA SER A 130 11.70 3.12 -10.19
C SER A 130 12.70 4.04 -9.50
N GLY A 131 13.99 3.82 -9.73
CA GLY A 131 15.09 4.58 -9.14
C GLY A 131 15.14 6.04 -9.57
#